data_AF-A0A520BV35-F1
#
_entry.id   AF-A0A520BV35-F1
#
_cell.length_a   1.000
_cell.length_b   1.000
_cell.length_c   1.000
_cell.angle_alpha   90.00
_cell.angle_beta   90.00
_cell.angle_gamma   90.00
#
_symmetry.space_group_name_H-M   'P 1'
#
loop_
_entity.id
_entity.type
_entity.pdbx_description
1 polymer ?
#
loop_
_entity_poly.entity_id
_entity_poly.type
_entity_poly.pdbx_seq_one_letter_code
_entity_poly.pdbx_strand_id
1 'polypeptide(L)'
;MPKVIVSLLLCCLLFGLNNAFAQDLKTDVTKNKELDSLRKKEEAGSDSVIFSSKYVRYTTHKLTKDSIQTLPIDTGLTGIQNFSVIAQPRTPTAGTGVLGLAARPLLFEPIKTIGFNAGFHALDYYVLNHEDVKFYRARSPYTNLYYVNAGEVE
;
A
#
# COMPACT_ATOMS: atom_id res chain seq x y z
N MET A 1 73.66 47.44 -13.78
CA MET A 1 73.63 46.26 -12.89
C MET A 1 72.56 46.28 -11.78
N PRO A 2 72.17 47.41 -11.13
CA PRO A 2 71.22 47.36 -10.00
C PRO A 2 69.76 47.03 -10.40
N LYS A 3 69.33 47.42 -11.62
CA LYS A 3 67.94 47.21 -12.08
C LYS A 3 67.57 45.73 -12.32
N VAL A 4 68.56 44.89 -12.69
CA VAL A 4 68.35 43.45 -12.92
C VAL A 4 68.19 42.71 -11.59
N ILE A 5 68.95 43.11 -10.57
CA ILE A 5 68.88 42.53 -9.23
C ILE A 5 67.51 42.83 -8.59
N VAL A 6 67.01 44.06 -8.74
CA VAL A 6 65.68 44.45 -8.24
C VAL A 6 64.55 43.67 -8.94
N SER A 7 64.65 43.45 -10.26
CA SER A 7 63.69 42.63 -11.01
C SER A 7 63.69 41.17 -10.56
N LEU A 8 64.85 40.61 -10.23
CA LEU A 8 64.97 39.23 -9.75
C LEU A 8 64.37 39.07 -8.35
N LEU A 9 64.57 40.08 -7.49
CA LEU A 9 64.04 40.11 -6.13
C LEU A 9 62.51 40.27 -6.10
N LEU A 10 61.95 41.08 -7.01
CA LEU A 10 60.50 41.21 -7.20
C LEU A 10 59.88 39.90 -7.71
N CYS A 11 60.57 39.19 -8.60
CA CYS A 11 60.14 37.91 -9.12
C CYS A 11 60.12 36.84 -8.01
N CYS A 12 61.17 36.75 -7.18
CA CYS A 12 61.20 35.86 -6.02
C CYS A 12 60.14 36.20 -4.98
N LEU A 13 59.76 37.48 -4.81
CA LEU A 13 58.67 37.89 -3.92
C LEU A 13 57.29 37.48 -4.47
N LEU A 14 57.08 37.58 -5.78
CA LEU A 14 55.84 37.15 -6.44
C LEU A 14 55.71 35.62 -6.48
N PHE A 15 56.81 34.88 -6.61
CA PHE A 15 56.80 33.41 -6.56
C PHE A 15 56.79 32.86 -5.12
N GLY A 16 57.35 33.57 -4.14
CA GLY A 16 57.38 33.17 -2.72
C GLY A 16 56.07 33.40 -1.96
N LEU A 17 55.18 34.27 -2.47
CA LEU A 17 53.82 34.43 -1.91
C LEU A 17 52.86 33.31 -2.32
N ASN A 18 53.22 32.47 -3.31
CA ASN A 18 52.44 31.30 -3.71
C ASN A 18 52.80 30.06 -2.88
N ASN A 19 52.98 30.21 -1.57
CA ASN A 19 53.08 29.07 -0.68
C ASN A 19 51.75 28.29 -0.69
N ALA A 20 51.78 27.17 -1.40
CA ALA A 20 51.17 25.89 -1.03
C ALA A 20 49.64 25.83 -0.88
N PHE A 21 48.88 26.19 -1.92
CA PHE A 21 47.48 25.76 -2.07
C PHE A 21 47.28 24.56 -3.02
N ALA A 22 48.35 23.81 -3.31
CA ALA A 22 48.25 22.58 -4.09
C ALA A 22 48.37 21.38 -3.14
N GLN A 23 47.25 20.68 -2.97
CA GLN A 23 47.09 19.44 -2.20
C GLN A 23 47.00 19.59 -0.67
N ASP A 24 45.80 19.93 -0.20
CA ASP A 24 45.31 19.40 1.07
C ASP A 24 45.09 17.89 0.89
N LEU A 25 46.09 17.07 1.25
CA LEU A 25 45.98 15.62 1.25
C LEU A 25 45.07 15.22 2.42
N LYS A 26 43.77 15.17 2.16
CA LYS A 26 42.74 14.80 3.14
C LYS A 26 42.80 13.30 3.44
N THR A 27 43.75 12.92 4.29
CA THR A 27 43.94 11.54 4.77
C THR A 27 43.02 11.16 5.93
N ASP A 28 42.38 12.15 6.58
CA ASP A 28 41.43 11.93 7.67
C ASP A 28 40.01 11.65 7.16
N VAL A 29 39.44 10.51 7.57
CA VAL A 29 38.07 10.09 7.24
C VAL A 29 37.03 11.14 7.66
N THR A 30 37.30 11.90 8.72
CA THR A 30 36.41 12.94 9.28
C THR A 30 36.42 14.25 8.51
N LYS A 31 37.43 14.56 7.69
CA LYS A 31 37.54 15.83 6.93
C LYS A 31 37.26 15.66 5.43
N ASN A 32 36.81 14.48 5.03
CA ASN A 32 36.63 14.13 3.64
C ASN A 32 35.26 14.59 3.11
N LYS A 33 35.25 15.80 2.53
CA LYS A 33 34.05 16.49 2.02
C LYS A 33 33.30 15.70 0.94
N GLU A 34 34.03 14.94 0.12
CA GLU A 34 33.42 14.10 -0.92
C GLU A 34 32.59 12.98 -0.30
N LEU A 35 33.10 12.37 0.77
CA LEU A 35 32.44 11.28 1.49
C LEU A 35 31.17 11.76 2.22
N ASP A 36 31.19 12.99 2.72
CA ASP A 36 30.02 13.66 3.32
C ASP A 36 28.92 13.93 2.28
N SER A 37 29.30 14.30 1.05
CA SER A 37 28.34 14.49 -0.04
C SER A 37 27.69 13.18 -0.51
N LEU A 38 28.43 12.07 -0.49
CA LEU A 38 27.92 10.74 -0.81
C LEU A 38 26.97 10.23 0.28
N ARG A 39 27.29 10.41 1.56
CA ARG A 39 26.38 10.11 2.67
C ARG A 39 25.09 10.91 2.59
N LYS A 40 25.18 12.21 2.34
CA LYS A 40 23.99 13.05 2.16
C LYS A 40 23.13 12.61 0.99
N LYS A 41 23.73 12.10 -0.09
CA LYS A 41 23.00 11.56 -1.25
C LYS A 41 22.36 10.20 -0.94
N GLU A 42 23.04 9.35 -0.17
CA GLU A 42 22.52 8.07 0.32
C GLU A 42 21.34 8.29 1.28
N GLU A 43 21.50 9.18 2.26
CA GLU A 43 20.46 9.57 3.23
C GLU A 43 19.29 10.31 2.57
N ALA A 44 19.53 11.08 1.50
CA ALA A 44 18.48 11.71 0.70
C ALA A 44 17.77 10.72 -0.24
N GLY A 45 18.28 9.49 -0.36
CA GLY A 45 17.60 8.41 -1.07
C GLY A 45 16.33 8.03 -0.31
N SER A 46 15.18 8.40 -0.85
CA SER A 46 13.90 7.93 -0.32
C SER A 46 13.84 6.41 -0.38
N ASP A 47 13.52 5.77 0.75
CA ASP A 47 13.30 4.33 0.78
C ASP A 47 12.20 3.94 -0.22
N SER A 48 12.45 2.87 -0.97
CA SER A 48 11.55 2.41 -2.06
C SER A 48 10.29 1.72 -1.54
N VAL A 49 10.24 1.39 -0.24
CA VAL A 49 9.14 0.63 0.34
C VAL A 49 7.93 1.54 0.61
N ILE A 50 6.96 1.50 -0.31
CA ILE A 50 5.69 2.24 -0.18
C ILE A 50 4.71 1.40 0.64
N PHE A 51 4.45 1.80 1.88
CA PHE A 51 3.43 1.19 2.73
C PHE A 51 2.02 1.64 2.31
N SER A 52 1.41 0.89 1.38
CA SER A 52 0.03 1.10 0.93
C SER A 52 -0.90 -0.01 1.42
N SER A 53 -2.20 0.28 1.49
CA SER A 53 -3.25 -0.69 1.81
C SER A 53 -3.32 -1.86 0.82
N LYS A 54 -2.77 -1.71 -0.40
CA LYS A 54 -2.66 -2.77 -1.42
C LYS A 54 -2.00 -4.06 -0.91
N TYR A 55 -1.12 -3.96 0.08
CA TYR A 55 -0.40 -5.11 0.64
C TYR A 55 -1.12 -5.79 1.81
N VAL A 56 -2.26 -5.26 2.23
CA VAL A 56 -3.13 -5.87 3.23
C VAL A 56 -3.80 -7.07 2.60
N ARG A 57 -3.83 -8.16 3.35
CA ARG A 57 -4.44 -9.41 2.91
C ARG A 57 -5.45 -9.85 3.96
N TYR A 58 -6.42 -10.63 3.54
CA TYR A 58 -7.37 -11.24 4.45
C TYR A 58 -7.55 -12.72 4.17
N THR A 59 -8.03 -13.45 5.16
CA THR A 59 -8.57 -14.80 5.02
C THR A 59 -9.94 -14.84 5.70
N THR A 60 -10.75 -15.84 5.39
CA THR A 60 -12.00 -16.11 6.13
C THR A 60 -11.87 -17.39 6.93
N HIS A 61 -12.72 -17.57 7.93
CA HIS A 61 -12.74 -18.83 8.69
C HIS A 61 -12.99 -20.02 7.75
N LYS A 62 -13.90 -19.87 6.78
CA LYS A 62 -14.15 -20.86 5.73
C LYS A 62 -12.89 -21.27 4.95
N LEU A 63 -12.10 -20.29 4.49
CA LEU A 63 -10.89 -20.58 3.72
C LEU A 63 -9.81 -21.26 4.58
N THR A 64 -9.76 -20.89 5.86
CA THR A 64 -8.73 -21.38 6.79
C THR A 64 -8.90 -22.86 7.13
N LYS A 65 -10.13 -23.40 7.03
CA LYS A 65 -10.40 -24.84 7.22
C LYS A 65 -9.69 -25.72 6.22
N ASP A 66 -9.64 -25.30 4.95
CA ASP A 66 -9.14 -26.11 3.85
C ASP A 66 -7.80 -25.60 3.29
N SER A 67 -7.41 -24.34 3.59
CA SER A 67 -6.23 -23.69 2.99
C SER A 67 -5.60 -22.63 3.89
N ILE A 68 -4.29 -22.43 3.73
CA ILE A 68 -3.54 -21.31 4.33
C ILE A 68 -3.45 -20.09 3.39
N GLN A 69 -4.22 -20.08 2.30
CA GLN A 69 -4.21 -18.99 1.35
C GLN A 69 -4.79 -17.71 1.95
N THR A 70 -4.18 -16.58 1.58
CA THR A 70 -4.72 -15.25 1.87
C THR A 70 -5.02 -14.54 0.56
N LEU A 71 -6.05 -13.71 0.54
CA LEU A 71 -6.47 -12.93 -0.62
C LEU A 71 -6.09 -11.45 -0.40
N PRO A 72 -5.66 -10.74 -1.46
CA PRO A 72 -5.47 -9.29 -1.36
C PRO A 72 -6.82 -8.59 -1.19
N ILE A 73 -6.83 -7.45 -0.49
CA ILE A 73 -8.01 -6.58 -0.50
C ILE A 73 -8.11 -5.87 -1.85
N ASP A 74 -9.33 -5.58 -2.28
CA ASP A 74 -9.56 -4.70 -3.43
C ASP A 74 -9.45 -3.24 -2.98
N THR A 75 -8.60 -2.47 -3.66
CA THR A 75 -8.42 -1.03 -3.42
C THR A 75 -8.76 -0.19 -4.66
N GLY A 76 -9.28 -0.83 -5.72
CA GLY A 76 -9.68 -0.14 -6.94
C GLY A 76 -11.08 0.48 -6.82
N LEU A 77 -11.39 1.38 -7.75
CA LEU A 77 -12.74 1.93 -7.94
C LEU A 77 -13.53 1.17 -9.02
N THR A 78 -13.00 0.04 -9.48
CA THR A 78 -13.59 -0.76 -10.55
C THR A 78 -14.65 -1.71 -9.99
N GLY A 79 -15.83 -1.79 -10.61
CA GLY A 79 -16.84 -2.76 -10.21
C GLY A 79 -17.71 -2.34 -9.02
N ILE A 80 -17.62 -1.08 -8.58
CA ILE A 80 -18.46 -0.51 -7.50
C ILE A 80 -19.95 -0.67 -7.81
N GLN A 81 -20.33 -0.61 -9.10
CA GLN A 81 -21.71 -0.82 -9.53
C GLN A 81 -22.24 -2.24 -9.23
N ASN A 82 -21.35 -3.22 -9.05
CA ASN A 82 -21.71 -4.60 -8.75
C ASN A 82 -21.71 -4.87 -7.24
N PHE A 83 -22.41 -4.01 -6.49
CA PHE A 83 -22.54 -4.12 -5.02
C PHE A 83 -23.68 -5.07 -4.59
N SER A 84 -24.63 -5.31 -5.49
CA SER A 84 -25.84 -6.06 -5.18
C SER A 84 -25.56 -7.55 -5.09
N VAL A 85 -25.79 -8.14 -3.90
CA VAL A 85 -25.66 -9.58 -3.70
C VAL A 85 -26.71 -10.39 -4.45
N ILE A 86 -27.85 -9.78 -4.81
CA ILE A 86 -28.92 -10.45 -5.56
C ILE A 86 -28.75 -10.30 -7.08
N ALA A 87 -28.12 -9.22 -7.56
CA ALA A 87 -27.96 -8.95 -8.99
C ALA A 87 -26.63 -9.49 -9.53
N GLN A 88 -26.32 -10.75 -9.23
CA GLN A 88 -25.07 -11.39 -9.66
C GLN A 88 -25.26 -12.12 -11.00
N PRO A 89 -24.41 -11.90 -12.02
CA PRO A 89 -24.54 -12.57 -13.31
C PRO A 89 -24.43 -14.09 -13.27
N ARG A 90 -23.71 -14.64 -12.28
CA ARG A 90 -23.45 -16.09 -12.16
C ARG A 90 -24.54 -16.84 -11.41
N THR A 91 -25.32 -16.14 -10.60
CA THR A 91 -26.34 -16.70 -9.69
C THR A 91 -27.61 -15.87 -9.82
N PRO A 92 -28.37 -16.06 -10.92
CA PRO A 92 -29.54 -15.24 -11.20
C PRO A 92 -30.58 -15.46 -10.10
N THR A 93 -31.04 -14.37 -9.51
CA THR A 93 -31.89 -14.36 -8.31
C THR A 93 -33.11 -13.48 -8.56
N ALA A 94 -34.28 -13.88 -8.08
CA ALA A 94 -35.49 -13.08 -8.06
C ALA A 94 -35.74 -12.54 -6.66
N GLY A 95 -36.01 -11.24 -6.55
CA GLY A 95 -36.33 -10.58 -5.28
C GLY A 95 -37.28 -9.41 -5.50
N THR A 96 -37.62 -8.71 -4.42
CA THR A 96 -38.54 -7.55 -4.42
C THR A 96 -37.90 -6.23 -4.88
N GLY A 97 -36.61 -6.24 -5.23
CA GLY A 97 -35.91 -5.10 -5.85
C GLY A 97 -34.99 -4.31 -4.91
N VAL A 98 -35.11 -4.48 -3.59
CA VAL A 98 -34.26 -3.82 -2.58
C VAL A 98 -33.41 -4.86 -1.85
N LEU A 99 -32.17 -4.49 -1.51
CA LEU A 99 -31.28 -5.31 -0.68
C LEU A 99 -31.83 -5.44 0.74
N GLY A 100 -31.70 -6.62 1.34
CA GLY A 100 -32.23 -6.94 2.67
C GLY A 100 -33.67 -7.44 2.69
N LEU A 101 -34.35 -7.49 1.53
CA LEU A 101 -35.66 -8.12 1.41
C LEU A 101 -35.59 -9.54 0.85
N ALA A 102 -36.67 -10.29 1.03
CA ALA A 102 -36.79 -11.67 0.57
C ALA A 102 -36.37 -11.86 -0.89
N ALA A 103 -35.48 -12.82 -1.10
CA ALA A 103 -34.95 -13.20 -2.40
C ALA A 103 -34.88 -14.72 -2.52
N ARG A 104 -34.98 -15.22 -3.76
CA ARG A 104 -34.86 -16.65 -4.07
C ARG A 104 -34.04 -16.88 -5.35
N PRO A 105 -33.27 -17.97 -5.42
CA PRO A 105 -32.54 -18.29 -6.64
C PRO A 105 -33.51 -18.65 -7.77
N LEU A 106 -33.15 -18.29 -9.00
CA LEU A 106 -33.84 -18.75 -10.21
C LEU A 106 -33.33 -20.11 -10.68
N LEU A 107 -32.09 -20.44 -10.34
CA LEU A 107 -31.53 -21.77 -10.57
C LEU A 107 -31.77 -22.67 -9.36
N PHE A 108 -31.84 -23.97 -9.61
CA PHE A 108 -31.93 -24.94 -8.54
C PHE A 108 -30.59 -25.04 -7.80
N GLU A 109 -30.59 -24.78 -6.49
CA GLU A 109 -29.45 -24.93 -5.61
C GLU A 109 -29.75 -25.99 -4.53
N PRO A 110 -29.04 -27.12 -4.51
CA PRO A 110 -29.28 -28.16 -3.52
C PRO A 110 -28.78 -27.72 -2.14
N ILE A 111 -29.56 -28.02 -1.10
CA ILE A 111 -29.17 -27.83 0.29
C ILE A 111 -28.05 -28.83 0.63
N LYS A 112 -26.92 -28.33 1.14
CA LYS A 112 -25.73 -29.14 1.46
C LYS A 112 -25.61 -29.51 2.95
N THR A 113 -26.59 -29.13 3.76
CA THR A 113 -26.62 -29.41 5.20
C THR A 113 -27.37 -30.69 5.49
N ILE A 114 -26.78 -31.59 6.27
CA ILE A 114 -27.45 -32.81 6.74
C ILE A 114 -28.28 -32.47 7.99
N GLY A 115 -29.56 -32.84 8.01
CA GLY A 115 -30.44 -32.67 9.18
C GLY A 115 -31.79 -32.04 8.85
N PHE A 116 -32.56 -31.72 9.91
CA PHE A 116 -33.84 -31.02 9.78
C PHE A 116 -33.62 -29.58 9.30
N ASN A 117 -34.43 -29.15 8.34
CA ASN A 117 -34.40 -27.82 7.78
C ASN A 117 -35.82 -27.25 7.71
N ALA A 118 -36.05 -26.11 8.38
CA ALA A 118 -37.36 -25.48 8.47
C ALA A 118 -37.81 -24.74 7.19
N GLY A 119 -36.93 -24.60 6.19
CA GLY A 119 -37.26 -24.02 4.89
C GLY A 119 -37.22 -22.48 4.83
N PHE A 120 -36.76 -21.81 5.89
CA PHE A 120 -36.67 -20.35 5.95
C PHE A 120 -35.36 -19.82 5.31
N HIS A 121 -35.31 -19.82 3.98
CA HIS A 121 -34.09 -19.41 3.22
C HIS A 121 -34.23 -18.10 2.46
N ALA A 122 -35.35 -17.39 2.65
CA ALA A 122 -35.65 -16.18 1.88
C ALA A 122 -34.67 -15.02 2.13
N LEU A 123 -33.94 -15.03 3.25
CA LEU A 123 -33.00 -13.98 3.64
C LEU A 123 -31.53 -14.45 3.69
N ASP A 124 -31.25 -15.68 3.25
CA ASP A 124 -29.91 -16.29 3.35
C ASP A 124 -28.82 -15.48 2.66
N TYR A 125 -29.16 -14.76 1.59
CA TYR A 125 -28.23 -13.88 0.87
C TYR A 125 -27.62 -12.75 1.71
N TYR A 126 -28.22 -12.42 2.85
CA TYR A 126 -27.78 -11.33 3.72
C TYR A 126 -27.24 -11.83 5.08
N VAL A 127 -27.27 -13.14 5.31
CA VAL A 127 -26.82 -13.72 6.58
C VAL A 127 -25.30 -13.71 6.62
N LEU A 128 -24.75 -13.14 7.69
CA LEU A 128 -23.33 -13.25 8.02
C LEU A 128 -23.12 -14.43 8.95
N ASN A 129 -22.48 -15.49 8.46
CA ASN A 129 -22.12 -16.62 9.29
C ASN A 129 -20.72 -16.44 9.88
N HIS A 130 -20.41 -17.22 10.92
CA HIS A 130 -19.05 -17.28 11.50
C HIS A 130 -17.97 -17.57 10.43
N GLU A 131 -18.34 -18.38 9.44
CA GLU A 131 -17.49 -18.76 8.30
C GLU A 131 -17.08 -17.57 7.41
N ASP A 132 -17.90 -16.52 7.37
CA ASP A 132 -17.74 -15.36 6.49
C ASP A 132 -16.91 -14.25 7.14
N VAL A 133 -16.57 -14.39 8.42
CA VAL A 133 -15.75 -13.43 9.17
C VAL A 133 -14.36 -13.32 8.53
N LYS A 134 -13.97 -12.08 8.21
CA LYS A 134 -12.67 -11.76 7.60
C LYS A 134 -11.62 -11.47 8.68
N PHE A 135 -10.51 -12.20 8.65
CA PHE A 135 -9.32 -11.94 9.44
C PHE A 135 -8.26 -11.24 8.58
N TYR A 136 -7.83 -10.05 9.00
CA TYR A 136 -6.90 -9.23 8.24
C TYR A 136 -5.47 -9.39 8.74
N ARG A 137 -4.52 -9.52 7.80
CA ARG A 137 -3.09 -9.39 8.05
C ARG A 137 -2.63 -8.05 7.49
N ALA A 138 -2.63 -7.03 8.33
CA ALA A 138 -2.19 -5.69 7.99
C ALA A 138 -0.67 -5.56 8.16
N ARG A 139 0.03 -5.13 7.09
CA ARG A 139 1.44 -4.71 7.14
C ARG A 139 1.59 -3.19 7.02
N SER A 140 0.47 -2.50 6.86
CA SER A 140 0.30 -1.06 6.72
C SER A 140 -1.06 -0.69 7.33
N PRO A 141 -1.25 0.57 7.76
CA PRO A 141 -2.55 1.04 8.24
C PRO A 141 -3.63 0.84 7.17
N TYR A 142 -4.80 0.35 7.59
CA TYR A 142 -5.95 0.09 6.73
C TYR A 142 -7.23 0.49 7.42
N THR A 143 -8.14 1.08 6.65
CA THR A 143 -9.48 1.44 7.07
C THR A 143 -10.45 1.04 5.99
N ASN A 144 -11.53 0.35 6.38
CA ASN A 144 -12.64 0.04 5.47
C ASN A 144 -13.67 1.17 5.56
N LEU A 145 -13.86 1.91 4.48
CA LEU A 145 -14.83 2.99 4.38
C LEU A 145 -15.99 2.51 3.50
N TYR A 146 -17.20 2.65 4.00
CA TYR A 146 -18.41 2.44 3.23
C TYR A 146 -19.27 3.69 3.30
N TYR A 147 -19.92 4.03 2.19
CA TYR A 147 -20.80 5.18 2.09
C TYR A 147 -22.24 4.68 2.04
N VAL A 148 -23.08 5.20 2.92
CA VAL A 148 -24.53 4.99 2.89
C VAL A 148 -25.16 6.35 2.70
N ASN A 149 -25.89 6.52 1.60
CA ASN A 149 -26.79 7.64 1.44
C ASN A 149 -28.18 7.16 1.83
N ALA A 150 -28.62 7.51 3.04
CA ALA A 150 -30.01 7.43 3.43
C ALA A 150 -30.52 8.86 3.53
N GLY A 151 -31.39 9.25 2.60
CA GLY A 151 -32.17 10.48 2.75
C GLY A 151 -33.29 10.20 3.73
N GLU A 152 -33.09 10.52 5.01
CA GLU A 152 -34.22 10.71 5.90
C GLU A 152 -34.92 12.00 5.46
N VAL A 153 -36.20 11.86 5.09
CA VAL A 153 -37.17 12.91 5.34
C VAL A 153 -37.80 12.48 6.67
N GLU A 154 -37.49 13.22 7.73
CA GLU A 154 -38.26 13.19 8.99
C GLU A 154 -39.76 13.48 8.72
#